data_AF-A0A538AJN9-F1
#
_entry.id   AF-A0A538AJN9-F1
#
_cell.length_a   1.000
_cell.length_b   1.000
_cell.length_c   1.000
_cell.angle_alpha   90.00
_cell.angle_beta   90.00
_cell.angle_gamma   90.00
#
_symmetry.space_group_name_H-M   'P 1'
#
loop_
_entity.id
_entity.type
_entity.pdbx_description
1 polymer ?
#
loop_
_entity_poly.entity_id
_entity_poly.type
_entity_poly.pdbx_seq_one_letter_code
_entity_poly.pdbx_strand_id
1 'polypeptide(L)'
;MSRRKAKMSSRDDIAAVEVGLAILNALDPDDELAGEELGVRAWRFEQLVDHGYEIEDAMQLARGTVDIELARRLTGTLGCPPNTAASILL
;
A
#
# COMPACT_ATOMS: atom_id res chain seq x y z
N MET A 1 19.15 -29.10 -14.90
CA MET A 1 18.99 -28.11 -15.99
C MET A 1 17.51 -28.03 -16.31
N SER A 2 16.80 -26.91 -16.41
CA SER A 2 17.13 -25.50 -16.36
C SER A 2 15.84 -24.78 -15.93
N ARG A 3 15.92 -23.91 -14.92
CA ARG A 3 14.82 -23.07 -14.45
C ARG A 3 14.46 -22.06 -15.55
N ARG A 4 13.33 -22.21 -16.22
CA ARG A 4 12.72 -21.08 -16.94
C ARG A 4 12.02 -20.22 -15.89
N LYS A 5 12.77 -19.32 -15.24
CA LYS A 5 12.16 -18.12 -14.64
C LYS A 5 11.59 -17.32 -15.80
N ALA A 6 10.31 -17.55 -16.10
CA ALA A 6 9.54 -16.61 -16.88
C ALA A 6 9.60 -15.29 -16.10
N LYS A 7 10.21 -14.30 -16.73
CA LYS A 7 10.25 -12.93 -16.27
C LYS A 7 8.80 -12.45 -16.28
N MET A 8 8.12 -12.55 -15.13
CA MET A 8 6.81 -11.93 -14.91
C MET A 8 6.95 -10.48 -15.31
N SER A 9 6.26 -10.17 -16.39
CA SER A 9 6.38 -8.92 -17.11
C SER A 9 5.74 -7.86 -16.23
N SER A 10 6.52 -6.85 -15.83
CA SER A 10 6.06 -5.67 -15.10
C SER A 10 4.82 -4.98 -15.74
N ARG A 11 4.50 -5.28 -17.00
CA ARG A 11 3.26 -4.88 -17.67
C ARG A 11 2.00 -5.58 -17.16
N ASP A 12 2.10 -6.84 -16.76
CA ASP A 12 0.97 -7.63 -16.30
C ASP A 12 0.54 -7.18 -14.89
N ASP A 13 1.50 -6.75 -14.07
CA ASP A 13 1.27 -6.16 -12.75
C ASP A 13 0.62 -4.77 -12.86
N ILE A 14 1.07 -3.93 -13.81
CA ILE A 14 0.47 -2.61 -14.07
C ILE A 14 -0.97 -2.74 -14.58
N ALA A 15 -1.22 -3.69 -15.49
CA ALA A 15 -2.56 -3.93 -16.01
C ALA A 15 -3.53 -4.43 -14.92
N ALA A 16 -3.05 -5.24 -13.97
CA ALA A 16 -3.84 -5.68 -12.83
C ALA A 16 -4.21 -4.52 -11.89
N VAL A 17 -3.28 -3.58 -11.68
CA VAL A 17 -3.51 -2.35 -10.90
C VAL A 17 -4.51 -1.44 -11.59
N GLU A 18 -4.38 -1.21 -12.90
CA GLU A 18 -5.33 -0.40 -13.68
C GLU A 18 -6.75 -0.97 -13.65
N VAL A 19 -6.89 -2.29 -13.81
CA VAL A 19 -8.19 -2.97 -13.73
C VAL A 19 -8.78 -2.89 -12.33
N GLY A 20 -7.97 -3.07 -11.29
CA GLY A 20 -8.40 -2.93 -9.90
C GLY A 20 -8.92 -1.53 -9.60
N LEU A 21 -8.23 -0.50 -10.08
CA LEU A 21 -8.61 0.89 -9.91
C LEU A 21 -9.90 1.24 -10.69
N ALA A 22 -10.05 0.73 -11.91
CA ALA A 22 -11.24 0.95 -12.73
C ALA A 22 -12.50 0.31 -12.12
N ILE A 23 -12.38 -0.88 -11.52
CA ILE A 23 -13.50 -1.55 -10.84
C ILE A 23 -13.91 -0.78 -9.59
N LEU A 24 -12.94 -0.29 -8.79
CA LEU A 24 -13.23 0.54 -7.63
C LEU A 24 -13.96 1.82 -8.02
N ASN A 25 -13.52 2.49 -9.10
CA ASN A 25 -14.13 3.73 -9.59
C ASN A 25 -15.53 3.53 -10.21
N ALA A 26 -15.82 2.36 -10.77
CA ALA A 26 -17.12 2.07 -11.39
C ALA A 26 -18.22 1.68 -10.39
N LEU A 27 -17.84 1.24 -9.18
CA LEU A 27 -18.79 0.80 -8.15
C LEU A 27 -19.34 1.96 -7.31
N ASP A 28 -18.77 3.16 -7.41
CA ASP A 28 -19.24 4.35 -6.69
C ASP A 28 -19.18 5.61 -7.58
N PRO A 29 -20.27 5.92 -8.31
CA PRO A 29 -20.29 7.01 -9.30
C PRO A 29 -20.53 8.41 -8.72
N ASP A 30 -20.78 8.55 -7.40
CA ASP A 30 -20.90 9.85 -6.70
C ASP A 30 -19.57 10.33 -6.09
N ASP A 31 -18.46 9.71 -6.48
CA ASP A 31 -17.26 9.57 -5.66
C ASP A 31 -16.03 10.34 -6.19
N GLU A 32 -16.20 11.64 -6.46
CA GLU A 32 -15.03 12.55 -6.51
C GLU A 32 -14.21 12.46 -5.21
N LEU A 33 -14.86 12.10 -4.09
CA LEU A 33 -14.23 11.79 -2.80
C LEU A 33 -13.39 10.49 -2.83
N ALA A 34 -13.83 9.40 -3.46
CA ALA A 34 -13.00 8.19 -3.57
C ALA A 34 -11.83 8.36 -4.53
N GLY A 35 -11.93 9.20 -5.56
CA GLY A 35 -10.76 9.49 -6.40
C GLY A 35 -9.60 10.04 -5.57
N GLU A 36 -9.88 11.09 -4.79
CA GLU A 36 -8.90 11.70 -3.88
C GLU A 36 -8.53 10.78 -2.72
N GLU A 37 -9.50 10.10 -2.11
CA GLU A 37 -9.26 9.19 -0.98
C GLU A 37 -8.48 7.93 -1.40
N LEU A 38 -8.73 7.38 -2.59
CA LEU A 38 -7.92 6.30 -3.18
C LEU A 38 -6.51 6.78 -3.47
N GLY A 39 -6.35 8.00 -4.00
CA GLY A 39 -5.04 8.62 -4.20
C GLY A 39 -4.26 8.75 -2.90
N VAL A 40 -4.91 9.23 -1.83
CA VAL A 40 -4.32 9.33 -0.49
C VAL A 40 -3.96 7.96 0.06
N ARG A 41 -4.84 6.96 -0.06
CA ARG A 41 -4.56 5.59 0.40
C ARG A 41 -3.41 4.94 -0.37
N ALA A 42 -3.33 5.14 -1.69
CA ALA A 42 -2.22 4.66 -2.51
C ALA A 42 -0.89 5.31 -2.09
N TRP A 43 -0.88 6.64 -1.94
CA TRP A 43 0.29 7.36 -1.42
C TRP A 43 0.71 6.86 -0.03
N ARG A 44 -0.26 6.67 0.88
CA ARG A 44 0.01 6.12 2.22
C ARG A 44 0.65 4.74 2.16
N PHE A 45 0.14 3.87 1.30
CA PHE A 45 0.68 2.52 1.10
C PHE A 45 2.14 2.56 0.62
N GLU A 46 2.45 3.37 -0.40
CA GLU A 46 3.82 3.52 -0.91
C GLU A 46 4.79 3.96 0.18
N GLN A 47 4.41 4.97 0.97
CA GLN A 47 5.23 5.46 2.06
C GLN A 47 5.52 4.37 3.12
N LEU A 48 4.55 3.52 3.43
CA LEU A 48 4.71 2.46 4.43
C LEU A 48 5.63 1.35 3.90
N VAL A 49 5.46 0.94 2.64
CA VAL A 49 6.37 -0.05 2.01
C VAL A 49 7.80 0.47 1.95
N ASP A 50 8.01 1.74 1.61
CA ASP A 50 9.33 2.37 1.61
C ASP A 50 10.01 2.38 2.99
N HIS A 51 9.21 2.33 4.07
CA HIS A 51 9.69 2.26 5.45
C HIS A 51 9.75 0.83 6.01
N GLY A 52 9.60 -0.18 5.14
CA GLY A 52 9.84 -1.58 5.45
C GLY A 52 8.65 -2.33 6.03
N TYR A 53 7.44 -1.76 6.00
CA TYR A 53 6.23 -2.49 6.36
C TYR A 53 5.91 -3.56 5.31
N GLU A 54 5.46 -4.72 5.76
CA GLU A 54 4.98 -5.78 4.88
C GLU A 54 3.71 -5.35 4.15
N ILE A 55 3.48 -5.89 2.95
CA ILE A 55 2.38 -5.46 2.07
C ILE A 55 1.02 -5.54 2.75
N GLU A 56 0.76 -6.59 3.53
CA GLU A 56 -0.52 -6.78 4.24
C GLU A 56 -0.73 -5.68 5.31
N ASP A 57 0.26 -5.47 6.17
CA ASP A 57 0.23 -4.43 7.21
C ASP A 57 0.13 -3.03 6.59
N ALA A 58 0.91 -2.77 5.53
CA ALA A 58 0.91 -1.50 4.83
C ALA A 58 -0.48 -1.20 4.21
N MET A 59 -1.14 -2.20 3.61
CA MET A 59 -2.51 -2.03 3.11
C MET A 59 -3.51 -1.72 4.23
N GLN A 60 -3.40 -2.40 5.36
CA GLN A 60 -4.31 -2.20 6.48
C GLN A 60 -4.12 -0.82 7.12
N LEU A 61 -2.87 -0.39 7.32
CA LEU A 61 -2.51 0.94 7.83
C LEU A 61 -2.87 2.08 6.86
N ALA A 62 -2.72 1.84 5.55
CA ALA A 62 -3.07 2.82 4.52
C ALA A 62 -4.58 3.11 4.49
N ARG A 63 -5.42 2.10 4.76
CA ARG A 63 -6.88 2.23 4.86
C ARG A 63 -7.33 2.87 6.18
N GLY A 64 -6.55 2.70 7.24
CA GLY A 64 -6.86 3.21 8.57
C GLY A 64 -6.64 4.72 8.73
N THR A 65 -7.03 5.24 9.89
CA THR A 65 -6.86 6.65 10.29
C THR A 65 -5.53 6.92 10.99
N VAL A 66 -4.61 5.95 11.00
CA VAL A 66 -3.29 6.07 11.63
C VAL A 66 -2.54 7.28 11.07
N ASP A 67 -1.84 8.00 11.94
CA ASP A 67 -0.91 9.04 11.49
C ASP A 67 0.29 8.38 10.79
N ILE A 68 0.47 8.69 9.51
CA ILE A 68 1.55 8.11 8.72
C ILE A 68 2.92 8.60 9.18
N GLU A 69 3.02 9.81 9.69
CA GLU A 69 4.27 10.33 10.19
C GLU A 69 4.67 9.62 11.48
N LEU A 70 3.71 9.21 12.30
CA LEU A 70 3.97 8.34 13.44
C LEU A 70 4.52 6.99 13.00
N ALA A 71 3.90 6.35 12.00
CA ALA A 71 4.37 5.07 11.45
C ALA A 71 5.82 5.18 10.93
N ARG A 72 6.13 6.23 10.16
CA ARG A 72 7.48 6.50 9.66
C ARG A 72 8.49 6.75 10.78
N ARG A 73 8.10 7.48 11.83
CA ARG A 73 8.98 7.75 12.98
C ARG A 73 9.28 6.50 13.78
N LEU A 74 8.32 5.57 13.92
CA LEU A 74 8.54 4.30 14.60
C LEU A 74 9.67 3.52 13.94
N THR A 75 9.63 3.34 12.62
CA THR A 75 10.63 2.53 11.92
C THR A 75 11.92 3.31 11.63
N GLY A 76 11.82 4.57 11.23
CA GLY A 76 12.97 5.39 10.82
C GLY A 76 13.77 5.98 11.99
N THR A 77 13.11 6.69 12.91
CA THR A 77 13.79 7.45 13.96
C THR A 77 13.94 6.64 15.25
N LEU A 78 12.91 5.86 15.60
CA LEU A 78 12.88 5.09 16.84
C LEU A 78 13.44 3.68 16.68
N GLY A 79 13.75 3.26 15.44
CA GLY A 79 14.36 1.97 15.13
C GLY A 79 13.47 0.78 15.48
N CYS A 80 12.15 0.99 15.59
CA CYS A 80 11.19 -0.07 15.84
C CYS A 80 11.13 -0.99 14.60
N PRO A 81 11.29 -2.32 14.77
CA PRO A 81 11.07 -3.25 13.68
C PRO A 81 9.67 -3.07 13.06
N PRO A 82 9.52 -3.07 11.72
CA PRO A 82 8.24 -2.79 11.08
C PRO A 82 7.09 -3.70 11.52
N ASN A 83 7.35 -4.98 11.78
CA ASN A 83 6.35 -5.92 12.31
C ASN A 83 5.85 -5.54 13.71
N THR A 84 6.74 -5.01 14.55
CA THR A 84 6.42 -4.55 15.91
C THR A 84 5.66 -3.24 15.82
N ALA A 85 6.08 -2.34 14.93
CA ALA A 85 5.38 -1.09 14.67
C ALA A 85 3.96 -1.34 14.14
N ALA A 86 3.76 -2.31 13.25
CA ALA A 86 2.44 -2.72 12.77
C ALA A 86 1.57 -3.24 13.91
N SER A 87 2.11 -4.08 14.79
CA SER A 87 1.40 -4.61 15.97
C SER A 87 0.98 -3.53 16.99
N ILE A 88 1.61 -2.35 16.97
CA ILE A 88 1.25 -1.21 17.81
C ILE A 88 0.15 -0.36 17.17
N LEU A 89 0.12 -0.31 15.84
CA LEU A 89 -0.71 0.62 15.06
C LEU A 89 -2.03 0.01 14.55
N LEU A 90 -2.10 -1.33 14.47
CA LEU A 90 -3.26 -2.12 14.02
C LEU A 90 -4.02 -2.71 15.20
#